data_AF-A5GA61-F1
#
_entry.id   AF-A5GA61-F1
#
_cell.length_a   1.000
_cell.length_b   1.000
_cell.length_c   1.000
_cell.angle_alpha   90.00
_cell.angle_beta   90.00
_cell.angle_gamma   90.00
#
_symmetry.space_group_name_H-M   'P 1'
#
loop_
_entity.id
_entity.type
_entity.pdbx_description
1 polymer ?
#
loop_
_entity_poly.entity_id
_entity_poly.type
_entity_poly.pdbx_seq_one_letter_code
_entity_poly.pdbx_strand_id
1 'polypeptide(L)'
;MDKLRILRSVEQAILQHLEADEIRMYLLLLATSRENGEGIISYKSIRKAFGSYFHADRMLNVCRDLRKRGLIEASFPPLDELTEQDFALNYRIVPAR
;
A
#
# COMPACT_ATOMS: atom_id res chain seq x y z
N MET A 1 9.61 -0.69 -14.00
CA MET A 1 8.82 0.50 -13.59
C MET A 1 9.77 1.49 -12.94
N ASP A 2 9.75 2.74 -13.37
CA ASP A 2 10.55 3.80 -12.75
C ASP A 2 9.85 4.31 -11.48
N LYS A 3 10.30 3.80 -10.32
CA LYS A 3 9.73 4.12 -9.01
C LYS A 3 9.90 5.61 -8.66
N LEU A 4 10.98 6.25 -9.10
CA LEU A 4 11.20 7.69 -8.86
C LEU A 4 10.23 8.53 -9.66
N ARG A 5 9.98 8.16 -10.93
CA ARG A 5 8.97 8.82 -11.76
C ARG A 5 7.57 8.72 -11.17
N ILE A 6 7.21 7.56 -10.62
CA ILE A 6 5.91 7.35 -9.96
C ILE A 6 5.80 8.14 -8.67
N LEU A 7 6.86 8.16 -7.85
CA LEU A 7 6.86 8.94 -6.63
C LEU A 7 6.62 10.43 -6.94
N ARG A 8 7.31 10.97 -7.96
CA ARG A 8 7.11 12.35 -8.41
C ARG A 8 5.68 12.63 -8.90
N SER A 9 5.06 11.70 -9.63
CA SER A 9 3.68 11.92 -10.10
C SER A 9 2.68 11.90 -8.95
N VAL A 10 2.89 11.04 -7.94
CA VAL A 10 2.06 10.98 -6.74
C VAL A 10 2.30 12.18 -5.80
N GLU A 11 3.54 12.70 -5.74
CA GLU A 11 3.90 13.92 -5.00
C GLU A 11 3.10 15.12 -5.48
N GLN A 12 2.97 15.26 -6.79
CA GLN A 12 2.26 16.36 -7.42
C GLN A 12 0.73 16.23 -7.29
N ALA A 13 0.21 15.01 -7.23
CA ALA A 13 -1.23 14.76 -7.31
C ALA A 13 -1.91 14.68 -5.93
N ILE A 14 -1.37 13.90 -4.98
CA ILE A 14 -2.16 13.43 -3.82
C ILE A 14 -1.38 13.39 -2.49
N LEU A 15 -0.03 13.37 -2.48
CA LEU A 15 0.74 13.19 -1.24
C LEU A 15 0.48 14.23 -0.15
N GLN A 16 0.09 15.46 -0.51
CA GLN A 16 -0.27 16.51 0.47
C GLN A 16 -1.58 16.22 1.21
N HIS A 17 -2.39 15.26 0.74
CA HIS A 17 -3.67 14.86 1.31
C HIS A 17 -3.64 13.48 1.96
N LEU A 18 -2.45 12.88 2.08
CA LEU A 18 -2.24 11.59 2.73
C LEU A 18 -1.79 11.77 4.18
N GLU A 19 -2.31 10.93 5.06
CA GLU A 19 -1.80 10.78 6.41
C GLU A 19 -0.45 10.06 6.42
N ALA A 20 0.34 10.27 7.48
CA ALA A 20 1.68 9.70 7.59
C ALA A 20 1.73 8.17 7.39
N ASP A 21 0.70 7.45 7.85
CA ASP A 21 0.62 6.01 7.66
C ASP A 21 0.25 5.60 6.23
N GLU A 22 -0.59 6.38 5.54
CA GLU A 22 -0.88 6.19 4.11
C GLU A 22 0.39 6.37 3.28
N ILE A 23 1.19 7.40 3.58
CA ILE A 23 2.48 7.66 2.92
C ILE A 23 3.44 6.49 3.16
N ARG A 24 3.61 6.07 4.42
CA ARG A 24 4.52 4.97 4.76
C ARG A 24 4.08 3.66 4.11
N MET A 25 2.77 3.40 4.04
CA MET A 25 2.25 2.19 3.42
C MET A 25 2.53 2.22 1.92
N TYR A 26 2.20 3.33 1.26
CA TYR A 26 2.43 3.49 -0.16
C TYR A 26 3.91 3.32 -0.51
N LEU A 27 4.83 3.93 0.25
CA LEU A 27 6.26 3.78 0.06
C LEU A 27 6.75 2.34 0.27
N LEU A 28 6.21 1.63 1.27
CA LEU A 28 6.53 0.22 1.50
C LEU A 28 6.08 -0.67 0.32
N LEU A 29 4.86 -0.45 -0.17
CA LEU A 29 4.34 -1.16 -1.33
C LEU A 29 5.15 -0.82 -2.59
N LEU A 30 5.46 0.45 -2.83
CA LEU A 30 6.30 0.85 -3.95
C LEU A 30 7.70 0.24 -3.86
N ALA A 31 8.31 0.19 -2.68
CA ALA A 31 9.63 -0.41 -2.48
C ALA A 31 9.61 -1.92 -2.75
N THR A 32 8.56 -2.62 -2.33
CA THR A 32 8.43 -4.08 -2.45
C THR A 32 7.82 -4.54 -3.78
N SER A 33 7.33 -3.62 -4.62
CA SER A 33 6.80 -3.95 -5.94
C SER A 33 7.89 -4.40 -6.91
N ARG A 34 7.51 -5.29 -7.83
CA ARG A 34 8.33 -5.73 -8.96
C ARG A 34 8.34 -4.67 -10.07
N GLU A 35 9.09 -4.96 -11.14
CA GLU A 35 9.23 -4.04 -12.27
C GLU A 35 7.94 -3.75 -13.03
N ASN A 36 6.95 -4.64 -12.96
CA ASN A 36 5.62 -4.42 -13.54
C ASN A 36 4.67 -3.64 -12.61
N GLY A 37 5.11 -3.26 -11.41
CA GLY A 37 4.31 -2.58 -10.40
C GLY A 37 3.51 -3.50 -9.48
N GLU A 38 3.53 -4.80 -9.71
CA GLU A 38 2.83 -5.79 -8.89
C GLU A 38 3.71 -6.24 -7.73
N GLY A 39 3.10 -6.61 -6.61
CA GLY A 39 3.81 -7.12 -5.45
C GLY A 39 2.94 -7.99 -4.58
N ILE A 40 3.61 -8.75 -3.71
CA ILE A 40 2.99 -9.56 -2.67
C ILE A 40 3.67 -9.21 -1.36
N ILE A 41 2.90 -8.79 -0.36
CA ILE A 41 3.43 -8.46 0.96
C ILE A 41 2.57 -9.08 2.07
N SER A 42 3.21 -9.74 3.04
CA SER A 42 2.51 -10.34 4.17
C SER A 42 2.21 -9.34 5.27
N TYR A 43 1.16 -9.60 6.05
CA TYR A 43 0.85 -8.84 7.27
C TYR A 43 2.06 -8.74 8.20
N LYS A 44 2.75 -9.86 8.44
CA LYS A 44 4.00 -9.91 9.21
C LYS A 44 5.07 -8.94 8.69
N SER A 45 5.24 -8.82 7.38
CA SER A 45 6.22 -7.92 6.75
C SER A 45 5.83 -6.45 6.95
N ILE A 46 4.54 -6.14 6.79
CA ILE A 46 3.98 -4.82 7.07
C ILE A 46 4.19 -4.46 8.55
N ARG A 47 3.81 -5.35 9.47
CA ARG A 47 3.96 -5.15 10.92
C ARG A 47 5.43 -4.93 11.31
N LYS A 48 6.36 -5.62 10.66
CA LYS A 48 7.81 -5.41 10.87
C LYS A 48 8.26 -4.00 10.43
N ALA A 49 7.68 -3.45 9.37
CA ALA A 49 8.02 -2.12 8.87
C ALA A 49 7.38 -0.98 9.69
N PHE A 50 6.17 -1.19 10.19
CA PHE A 50 5.43 -0.17 10.94
C PHE A 50 5.68 -0.22 12.45
N GLY A 51 5.92 -1.40 13.01
CA GLY A 51 6.06 -1.64 14.45
C GLY A 51 4.83 -2.31 15.06
N SER A 52 4.93 -2.65 16.35
CA SER A 52 3.92 -3.43 17.08
C SER A 52 2.58 -2.71 17.29
N TYR A 53 2.54 -1.37 17.18
CA TYR A 53 1.34 -0.54 17.33
C TYR A 53 0.46 -0.50 16.07
N PHE A 54 0.92 -1.04 14.95
CA PHE A 54 0.19 -1.02 13.70
C PHE A 54 -0.70 -2.26 13.58
N HIS A 55 -1.90 -2.14 14.13
CA HIS A 55 -2.92 -3.19 14.17
C HIS A 55 -3.48 -3.49 12.77
N ALA A 56 -4.01 -4.71 12.60
CA ALA A 56 -4.58 -5.17 11.34
C ALA A 56 -5.68 -4.21 10.83
N ASP A 57 -6.61 -3.77 11.68
CA ASP A 57 -7.67 -2.83 11.31
C ASP A 57 -7.14 -1.53 10.70
N ARG A 58 -6.10 -0.94 11.33
CA ARG A 58 -5.49 0.31 10.88
C ARG A 58 -4.83 0.12 9.52
N MET A 59 -4.11 -0.98 9.34
CA MET A 59 -3.52 -1.32 8.06
C MET A 59 -4.59 -1.53 6.97
N LEU A 60 -5.69 -2.22 7.28
CA LEU A 60 -6.78 -2.43 6.33
C LEU A 60 -7.40 -1.12 5.89
N ASN A 61 -7.65 -0.21 6.83
CA ASN A 61 -8.16 1.12 6.53
C ASN A 61 -7.21 1.89 5.61
N VAL A 62 -5.92 1.90 5.93
CA VAL A 62 -4.90 2.53 5.07
C VAL A 62 -4.89 1.93 3.66
N CYS A 63 -4.91 0.60 3.52
CA CYS A 63 -4.98 -0.05 2.21
C CYS A 63 -6.26 0.30 1.45
N ARG A 64 -7.42 0.38 2.13
CA ARG A 64 -8.69 0.79 1.53
C ARG A 64 -8.65 2.24 1.06
N ASP A 65 -8.05 3.14 1.83
CA ASP A 65 -7.98 4.55 1.49
C ASP A 65 -7.02 4.80 0.32
N LEU A 66 -5.86 4.13 0.30
CA LEU A 66 -4.96 4.13 -0.86
C LEU A 66 -5.66 3.59 -2.13
N ARG A 67 -6.49 2.55 -2.00
CA ARG A 67 -7.30 2.00 -3.12
C ARG A 67 -8.34 3.01 -3.60
N LYS A 68 -9.10 3.63 -2.69
CA LYS A 68 -10.11 4.66 -3.02
C LYS A 68 -9.50 5.85 -3.74
N ARG A 69 -8.27 6.21 -3.38
CA ARG A 69 -7.49 7.29 -4.02
C ARG A 69 -6.83 6.86 -5.35
N GLY A 70 -7.00 5.61 -5.76
CA GLY A 70 -6.45 5.08 -7.01
C GLY A 70 -4.93 4.99 -7.02
N LEU A 71 -4.28 4.84 -5.85
CA LEU A 71 -2.82 4.70 -5.73
C LEU A 71 -2.38 3.23 -5.80
N ILE A 72 -3.28 2.32 -5.40
CA ILE A 72 -3.06 0.88 -5.49
C ILE A 72 -4.32 0.16 -5.95
N GLU A 73 -4.13 -0.98 -6.60
CA GLU A 73 -5.15 -2.02 -6.76
C GLU A 73 -4.78 -3.17 -5.82
N ALA A 74 -5.77 -3.74 -5.13
CA ALA A 74 -5.61 -4.91 -4.26
C ALA A 74 -6.36 -6.09 -4.88
N SER A 75 -5.65 -7.16 -5.21
CA SER A 75 -6.17 -8.27 -6.02
C SER A 75 -6.62 -9.45 -5.17
N PHE A 76 -5.93 -9.74 -4.06
CA PHE A 76 -6.26 -10.87 -3.18
C PHE A 76 -5.50 -10.80 -1.83
N PRO A 77 -6.11 -11.20 -0.71
CA PRO A 77 -7.54 -11.36 -0.51
C PRO A 77 -8.28 -10.03 -0.76
N PRO A 78 -9.60 -10.05 -1.05
CA PRO A 78 -10.39 -8.83 -1.03
C PRO A 78 -10.16 -8.10 0.30
N LEU A 79 -9.89 -6.79 0.26
CA LEU A 79 -9.62 -6.00 1.48
C LEU A 79 -10.78 -6.06 2.49
N ASP A 80 -11.96 -6.42 2.03
CA ASP A 80 -13.19 -6.50 2.82
C ASP A 80 -13.37 -7.89 3.50
N GLU A 81 -12.51 -8.86 3.15
CA GLU A 81 -12.48 -10.23 3.71
C GLU A 81 -11.24 -10.51 4.57
N LEU A 82 -10.37 -9.52 4.74
CA LEU A 82 -9.15 -9.68 5.54
C LEU A 82 -9.48 -9.71 7.04
N THR A 83 -9.11 -10.80 7.70
CA THR A 83 -9.15 -10.94 9.16
C THR A 83 -7.75 -10.72 9.75
N GLU A 84 -7.63 -10.60 11.07
CA GLU A 84 -6.34 -10.44 11.78
C GLU A 84 -5.36 -11.62 11.63
N GLN A 85 -5.73 -12.64 10.84
CA GLN A 85 -4.86 -13.77 10.52
C GLN A 85 -3.73 -13.36 9.57
N ASP A 86 -2.65 -14.13 9.56
CA ASP A 86 -1.50 -13.87 8.68
C ASP A 86 -1.95 -14.03 7.21
N PHE A 87 -2.16 -12.90 6.52
CA PHE A 87 -2.55 -12.86 5.10
C PHE A 87 -1.42 -12.30 4.25
N ALA A 88 -1.49 -12.55 2.93
CA ALA A 88 -0.60 -11.98 1.94
C ALA A 88 -1.39 -11.09 0.97
N LEU A 89 -1.12 -9.79 1.00
CA LEU A 89 -1.73 -8.81 0.11
C LEU A 89 -1.03 -8.87 -1.26
N ASN A 90 -1.78 -9.31 -2.27
CA ASN A 90 -1.44 -9.14 -3.67
C ASN A 90 -1.92 -7.76 -4.11
N TYR A 91 -1.01 -6.91 -4.59
CA TYR A 91 -1.31 -5.54 -4.97
C TYR A 91 -0.61 -5.13 -6.27
N ARG A 92 -1.06 -4.02 -6.83
CA ARG A 92 -0.42 -3.32 -7.95
C ARG A 92 -0.37 -1.82 -7.67
N ILE A 93 0.78 -1.20 -7.93
CA ILE A 93 0.95 0.25 -7.87
C ILE A 93 0.28 0.88 -9.10
N VAL A 94 -0.56 1.88 -8.86
CA VAL A 94 -1.20 2.67 -9.90
C VAL A 94 -0.50 4.02 -9.98
N PRO A 95 0.10 4.37 -11.13
CA PRO A 95 0.67 5.71 -11.32
C PRO A 95 -0.45 6.76 -11.26
N ALA A 96 -0.25 7.83 -10.49
CA ALA A 96 -1.13 9.00 -10.57
C ALA A 96 -1.14 9.54 -12.01
N ARG A 97 -2.34 9.78 -12.54
CA ARG A 97 -2.58 10.35 -13.88
C ARG A 97 -2.63 11.86 -13.82
#